data_AF-A0A5Q4DUF0-F1
#
_entry.id   AF-A0A5Q4DUF0-F1
#
_cell.length_a   1.000
_cell.length_b   1.000
_cell.length_c   1.000
_cell.angle_alpha   90.00
_cell.angle_beta   90.00
_cell.angle_gamma   90.00
#
_symmetry.space_group_name_H-M   'P 1'
#
loop_
_entity.id
_entity.type
_entity.pdbx_description
1 polymer ?
#
loop_
_entity_poly.entity_id
_entity_poly.type
_entity_poly.pdbx_seq_one_letter_code
_entity_poly.pdbx_strand_id
1 'polypeptide(L)'
;MRIPLILLALSAMICAVGVVVPGYADALFLGLITGAAALFLTVQALWRRRARAMAPSILLDGSNVMHWNNGQPSLEPVREVLTHLRQQGYQPGVVFDANAGYKLEGRYRNHREMAQQLGLSPDYVLVVNKGVPADRFILQFAQDHDARVVTNDRFRDWAAQFPDVSKPGYLVSGAYRGGALTLNL
;
A
#
# COMPACT_ATOMS: atom_id res chain seq x y z
N MET A 1 7.00 -7.47 14.34
CA MET A 1 7.94 -8.57 14.67
C MET A 1 8.43 -8.53 16.11
N ARG A 2 8.68 -7.36 16.71
CA ARG A 2 9.15 -7.29 18.11
C ARG A 2 8.20 -7.96 19.12
N ILE A 3 6.91 -7.64 19.07
CA ILE A 3 5.90 -8.18 20.02
C ILE A 3 5.79 -9.71 20.03
N PRO A 4 5.57 -10.42 18.90
CA PRO A 4 5.44 -11.88 18.93
C PRO A 4 6.73 -12.60 19.35
N LEU A 5 7.91 -12.03 19.04
CA LEU A 5 9.19 -12.56 19.53
C LEU A 5 9.36 -12.39 21.05
N ILE A 6 8.92 -11.25 21.60
CA ILE A 6 8.90 -11.01 23.05
C ILE A 6 7.96 -12.01 23.73
N LEU A 7 6.77 -12.25 23.17
CA LEU A 7 5.83 -13.24 23.69
C LEU A 7 6.41 -14.66 23.63
N LEU A 8 7.12 -15.01 22.55
CA LEU A 8 7.80 -16.30 22.43
C LEU A 8 8.88 -16.46 23.52
N ALA A 9 9.73 -15.45 23.71
CA ALA A 9 10.76 -15.46 24.75
C ALA A 9 10.16 -15.55 26.16
N LEU A 10 9.07 -14.83 26.43
CA LEU A 10 8.36 -14.87 27.70
C LEU A 10 7.73 -16.25 27.95
N SER A 11 7.10 -16.85 26.93
CA SER A 11 6.53 -18.20 27.05
C SER A 11 7.59 -19.27 27.34
N ALA A 12 8.78 -19.17 26.72
CA ALA A 12 9.90 -20.06 27.00
C ALA A 12 10.39 -19.93 28.45
N MET A 13 10.40 -18.70 28.99
CA MET A 13 10.74 -18.43 30.39
C MET A 13 9.70 -19.03 31.36
N ILE A 14 8.41 -18.93 31.04
CA ILE A 14 7.32 -19.54 31.82
C ILE A 14 7.44 -21.07 31.82
N CYS A 15 7.74 -21.68 30.66
CA CYS A 15 8.03 -23.11 30.59
C CYS A 15 9.23 -23.49 31.48
N ALA A 16 10.32 -22.72 31.46
CA ALA A 16 11.50 -23.00 32.27
C ALA A 16 11.19 -22.98 33.78
N VAL A 17 10.39 -22.01 34.24
CA VAL A 17 9.92 -21.96 35.65
C VAL A 17 9.09 -23.19 36.01
N GLY A 18 8.17 -23.59 35.13
CA GLY A 18 7.32 -24.76 35.36
C GLY A 18 8.08 -26.10 35.42
N VAL A 19 9.26 -26.20 34.76
CA VAL A 19 10.11 -27.41 34.83
C VAL A 19 10.97 -27.40 36.10
N VAL A 20 11.54 -26.24 36.44
CA VAL A 20 12.58 -26.13 37.48
C VAL A 20 11.99 -26.00 38.88
N VAL A 21 10.80 -25.40 39.03
CA VAL A 21 10.20 -25.12 40.33
C VAL A 21 9.12 -26.16 40.65
N PRO A 22 9.31 -27.02 41.67
CA PRO A 22 8.31 -27.99 42.11
C PRO A 22 6.99 -27.31 42.50
N GLY A 23 5.85 -27.87 42.08
CA GLY A 23 4.53 -27.32 42.36
C GLY A 23 3.98 -26.33 41.31
N TYR A 24 4.74 -26.00 40.27
CA TYR A 24 4.32 -25.10 39.19
C TYR A 24 4.08 -25.81 37.85
N ALA A 25 3.62 -27.07 37.87
CA ALA A 25 3.32 -27.83 36.65
C ALA A 25 2.27 -27.14 35.77
N ASP A 26 1.32 -26.41 36.35
CA ASP A 26 0.32 -25.63 35.61
C ASP A 26 0.94 -24.50 34.79
N ALA A 27 2.09 -23.97 35.22
CA ALA A 27 2.85 -22.98 34.47
C ALA A 27 3.43 -23.56 33.18
N LEU A 28 3.73 -24.87 33.13
CA LEU A 28 4.15 -25.53 31.89
C LEU A 28 3.04 -25.49 30.85
N PHE A 29 1.81 -25.83 31.22
CA PHE A 29 0.67 -25.81 30.31
C PHE A 29 0.41 -24.39 29.79
N LEU A 30 0.47 -23.38 30.66
CA LEU A 30 0.33 -21.99 30.27
C LEU A 30 1.44 -21.54 29.31
N GLY A 31 2.70 -21.90 29.60
CA GLY A 31 3.85 -21.61 28.76
C GLY A 31 3.75 -22.26 27.38
N LEU A 32 3.27 -23.51 27.31
CA LEU A 32 3.08 -24.21 26.04
C LEU A 32 1.98 -23.59 25.17
N ILE A 33 0.82 -23.26 25.75
CA ILE A 33 -0.29 -22.64 25.01
C ILE A 33 0.10 -21.25 24.50
N THR A 34 0.70 -20.43 25.37
CA THR A 34 1.14 -19.08 24.99
C THR A 34 2.29 -19.12 23.98
N GLY A 35 3.20 -20.08 24.09
CA GLY A 35 4.28 -20.30 23.14
C GLY A 35 3.78 -20.76 21.77
N ALA A 36 2.81 -21.68 21.72
CA ALA A 36 2.17 -22.09 20.48
C ALA A 36 1.47 -20.92 19.78
N ALA A 37 0.74 -20.08 20.54
CA ALA A 37 0.10 -18.88 20.00
C ALA A 37 1.13 -17.86 19.48
N ALA A 38 2.21 -17.61 20.23
CA ALA A 38 3.29 -16.70 19.82
C ALA A 38 4.02 -17.21 18.57
N LEU A 39 4.28 -18.51 18.48
CA LEU A 39 4.87 -19.14 17.31
C LEU A 39 3.94 -18.99 16.09
N PHE A 40 2.66 -19.29 16.24
CA PHE A 40 1.65 -19.11 15.19
C PHE A 40 1.62 -17.66 14.68
N LEU A 41 1.58 -16.67 15.56
CA LEU A 41 1.62 -15.24 15.19
C LEU A 41 2.93 -14.86 14.49
N THR A 42 4.05 -15.48 14.87
CA THR A 42 5.36 -15.23 14.25
C THR A 42 5.39 -15.79 12.82
N VAL A 43 4.98 -17.04 12.63
CA VAL A 43 4.85 -17.68 11.31
C VAL A 43 3.89 -16.89 10.43
N GLN A 44 2.72 -16.53 10.96
CA GLN A 44 1.75 -15.70 10.24
C GLN A 44 2.34 -14.35 9.82
N ALA A 45 3.08 -13.68 10.71
CA ALA A 45 3.71 -12.40 10.39
C ALA A 45 4.81 -12.54 9.32
N LEU A 46 5.58 -13.62 9.34
CA LEU A 46 6.58 -13.93 8.31
C LEU A 46 5.93 -14.23 6.96
N TRP A 47 4.87 -15.03 6.95
CA TRP A 47 4.09 -15.31 5.74
C TRP A 47 3.49 -14.04 5.15
N ARG A 48 2.86 -13.19 5.98
CA ARG A 48 2.31 -11.89 5.52
C ARG A 48 3.40 -10.98 4.96
N ARG A 49 4.59 -10.94 5.59
CA ARG A 49 5.73 -10.15 5.09
C ARG A 49 6.21 -10.66 3.73
N ARG A 50 6.35 -11.98 3.58
CA ARG A 50 6.75 -12.60 2.32
C ARG A 50 5.71 -12.33 1.23
N ALA A 51 4.43 -12.56 1.52
CA ALA A 51 3.35 -12.29 0.58
C ALA A 51 3.35 -10.82 0.11
N ARG A 52 3.55 -9.87 1.03
CA ARG A 52 3.67 -8.45 0.69
C ARG A 52 4.89 -8.13 -0.15
N ALA A 53 6.04 -8.74 0.13
CA ALA A 53 7.25 -8.55 -0.66
C ALA A 53 7.15 -9.14 -2.08
N MET A 54 6.28 -10.14 -2.28
CA MET A 54 6.01 -10.74 -3.59
C MET A 54 4.81 -10.09 -4.30
N ALA A 55 4.08 -9.19 -3.65
CA ALA A 55 2.92 -8.54 -4.23
C ALA A 55 3.36 -7.63 -5.39
N PRO A 56 2.75 -7.74 -6.57
CA PRO A 56 3.07 -6.86 -7.68
C PRO A 56 2.81 -5.39 -7.30
N SER A 57 3.81 -4.54 -7.57
CA SER A 57 3.72 -3.10 -7.33
C SER A 57 2.83 -2.45 -8.38
N ILE A 58 2.02 -1.50 -7.95
CA ILE A 58 1.21 -0.68 -8.86
C ILE A 58 1.12 0.75 -8.33
N LEU A 59 1.29 1.73 -9.20
CA LEU A 59 1.31 3.14 -8.84
C LEU A 59 0.09 3.83 -9.41
N LEU A 60 -0.65 4.55 -8.56
CA LEU A 60 -1.78 5.35 -9.00
C LEU A 60 -1.30 6.77 -9.26
N ASP A 61 -1.67 7.29 -10.43
CA ASP A 61 -1.70 8.73 -10.67
C ASP A 61 -2.93 9.31 -9.94
N GLY A 62 -2.73 9.72 -8.69
CA GLY A 62 -3.79 10.22 -7.83
C GLY A 62 -4.43 11.50 -8.38
N SER A 63 -3.65 12.34 -9.08
CA SER A 63 -4.16 13.57 -9.68
C SER A 63 -4.99 13.32 -10.94
N ASN A 64 -4.79 12.20 -11.63
CA ASN A 64 -5.70 11.74 -12.69
C ASN A 64 -6.93 11.03 -12.12
N VAL A 65 -6.72 10.07 -11.22
CA VAL A 65 -7.78 9.21 -10.66
C VAL A 65 -8.81 10.01 -9.86
N MET A 66 -8.41 11.08 -9.17
CA MET A 66 -9.35 11.89 -8.39
C MET A 66 -10.46 12.54 -9.23
N HIS A 67 -10.31 12.63 -10.56
CA HIS A 67 -11.33 13.17 -11.46
C HIS A 67 -12.22 12.10 -12.09
N TRP A 68 -12.04 10.81 -11.78
CA TRP A 68 -12.76 9.74 -12.49
C TRP A 68 -14.27 9.66 -12.19
N ASN A 69 -14.71 10.17 -11.03
CA ASN A 69 -16.14 10.23 -10.70
C ASN A 69 -16.68 11.63 -11.01
N ASN A 70 -17.46 11.75 -12.09
CA ASN A 70 -18.12 12.99 -12.53
C ASN A 70 -17.19 14.17 -12.88
N GLY A 71 -15.89 13.94 -13.06
CA GLY A 71 -14.92 14.97 -13.46
C GLY A 71 -14.49 15.93 -12.35
N GLN A 72 -15.20 15.95 -11.22
CA GLN A 72 -14.86 16.79 -10.07
C GLN A 72 -13.74 16.13 -9.24
N PRO A 73 -12.77 16.90 -8.75
CA PRO A 73 -11.70 16.36 -7.91
C PRO A 73 -12.27 15.81 -6.60
N SER A 74 -12.11 14.51 -6.37
CA SER A 74 -12.52 13.82 -5.14
C SER A 74 -11.54 12.71 -4.79
N LEU A 75 -11.33 12.47 -3.49
CA LEU A 75 -10.52 11.33 -3.02
C LEU A 75 -11.29 10.00 -3.01
N GLU A 76 -12.61 10.03 -3.16
CA GLU A 76 -13.44 8.82 -3.19
C GLU A 76 -13.00 7.84 -4.30
N PRO A 77 -12.84 8.25 -5.58
CA PRO A 77 -12.28 7.42 -6.63
C PRO A 77 -10.95 6.78 -6.29
N VAL A 78 -10.04 7.57 -5.69
CA VAL A 78 -8.71 7.11 -5.32
C VAL A 78 -8.82 6.00 -4.25
N ARG A 79 -9.66 6.19 -3.23
CA ARG A 79 -9.88 5.18 -2.16
C ARG A 79 -10.47 3.89 -2.70
N GLU A 80 -11.42 3.98 -3.64
CA GLU A 80 -12.03 2.79 -4.25
C GLU A 80 -11.03 2.03 -5.11
N VAL A 81 -10.23 2.71 -5.93
CA VAL A 81 -9.16 2.08 -6.72
C VAL A 81 -8.14 1.40 -5.81
N LEU A 82 -7.71 2.07 -4.75
CA LEU A 82 -6.80 1.49 -3.75
C LEU A 82 -7.37 0.22 -3.11
N THR A 83 -8.66 0.25 -2.76
CA THR A 83 -9.35 -0.89 -2.15
C THR A 83 -9.45 -2.05 -3.13
N HIS A 84 -9.86 -1.78 -4.37
CA HIS A 84 -9.98 -2.77 -5.43
C HIS A 84 -8.63 -3.44 -5.72
N LEU A 85 -7.55 -2.67 -5.86
CA LEU A 85 -6.21 -3.21 -6.13
C LEU A 85 -5.67 -4.08 -4.99
N ARG A 86 -5.92 -3.70 -3.74
CA ARG A 86 -5.56 -4.54 -2.58
C ARG A 86 -6.29 -5.86 -2.57
N GLN A 87 -7.58 -5.86 -2.92
CA GLN A 87 -8.38 -7.07 -3.01
C GLN A 87 -7.85 -8.01 -4.10
N GLN A 88 -7.29 -7.45 -5.17
CA GLN A 88 -6.61 -8.20 -6.24
C GLN A 88 -5.16 -8.59 -5.91
N GLY A 89 -4.68 -8.31 -4.69
CA GLY A 89 -3.35 -8.72 -4.22
C GLY A 89 -2.19 -7.79 -4.62
N TYR A 90 -2.47 -6.61 -5.17
CA TYR A 90 -1.44 -5.61 -5.48
C TYR A 90 -0.98 -4.86 -4.23
N GLN A 91 0.22 -4.29 -4.31
CA GLN A 91 0.72 -3.28 -3.38
C GLN A 91 0.62 -1.89 -4.02
N PRO A 92 -0.48 -1.14 -3.82
CA PRO A 92 -0.65 0.15 -4.45
C PRO A 92 0.07 1.27 -3.69
N GLY A 93 0.76 2.15 -4.43
CA GLY A 93 1.19 3.48 -3.99
C GLY A 93 0.46 4.57 -4.77
N VAL A 94 0.43 5.80 -4.26
CA VAL A 94 -0.23 6.94 -4.92
C VAL A 94 0.73 8.10 -5.05
N VAL A 95 0.78 8.70 -6.24
CA VAL A 95 1.49 9.96 -6.48
C VAL A 95 0.50 11.03 -6.88
N PHE A 96 0.62 12.20 -6.27
CA PHE A 96 -0.14 13.39 -6.58
C PHE A 96 0.76 14.49 -7.14
N ASP A 97 0.24 15.25 -8.10
CA ASP A 97 0.78 16.54 -8.51
C ASP A 97 0.80 17.53 -7.33
N ALA A 98 1.65 18.56 -7.42
CA ALA A 98 1.76 19.59 -6.37
C ALA A 98 0.46 20.38 -6.14
N ASN A 99 -0.47 20.32 -7.10
CA ASN A 99 -1.72 21.07 -7.09
C ASN A 99 -2.91 20.26 -6.56
N ALA A 100 -2.76 18.97 -6.26
CA ALA A 100 -3.86 18.09 -5.88
C ALA A 100 -4.62 18.61 -4.66
N GLY A 101 -3.88 19.05 -3.62
CA GLY A 101 -4.50 19.63 -2.43
C GLY A 101 -5.34 20.87 -2.75
N TYR A 102 -4.86 21.75 -3.63
CA TYR A 102 -5.60 22.93 -4.04
C TYR A 102 -6.86 22.58 -4.83
N LYS A 103 -6.80 21.57 -5.70
CA LYS A 103 -7.96 21.08 -6.46
C LYS A 103 -9.01 20.44 -5.54
N LEU A 104 -8.59 19.74 -4.49
CA LEU A 104 -9.49 19.04 -3.56
C LEU A 104 -10.12 19.96 -2.51
N GLU A 105 -9.35 20.91 -1.96
CA GLU A 105 -9.77 21.67 -0.77
C GLU A 105 -9.34 23.15 -0.78
N GLY A 106 -8.87 23.66 -1.92
CA GLY A 106 -8.48 25.06 -2.07
C GLY A 106 -7.19 25.46 -1.34
N ARG A 107 -6.44 24.51 -0.78
CA ARG A 107 -5.15 24.77 -0.11
C ARG A 107 -4.10 23.70 -0.36
N TYR A 108 -2.83 24.04 -0.19
CA TYR A 108 -1.75 23.07 -0.25
C TYR A 108 -1.95 21.95 0.78
N ARG A 109 -1.68 20.71 0.36
CA ARG A 109 -1.68 19.51 1.21
C ARG A 109 -0.40 18.73 0.96
N ASN A 110 0.29 18.38 2.04
CA ASN A 110 1.48 17.55 1.95
C ASN A 110 1.12 16.04 1.92
N HIS A 111 2.11 15.20 1.65
CA HIS A 111 1.94 13.74 1.55
C HIS A 111 1.33 13.09 2.82
N ARG A 112 1.63 13.60 4.02
CA ARG A 112 1.08 13.05 5.28
C ARG A 112 -0.41 13.35 5.41
N GLU A 113 -0.82 14.57 5.08
CA GLU A 113 -2.22 14.97 5.10
C GLU A 113 -3.03 14.15 4.08
N MET A 114 -2.51 14.00 2.86
CA MET A 114 -3.13 13.18 1.82
C MET A 114 -3.21 11.70 2.23
N ALA A 115 -2.15 11.15 2.83
CA ALA A 115 -2.14 9.79 3.34
C ALA A 115 -3.19 9.55 4.42
N GLN A 116 -3.32 10.48 5.37
CA GLN A 116 -4.34 10.42 6.40
C GLN A 116 -5.76 10.39 5.80
N GLN A 117 -6.02 11.23 4.80
CA GLN A 117 -7.32 11.26 4.13
C GLN A 117 -7.60 9.97 3.34
N LEU A 118 -6.58 9.31 2.80
CA LEU A 118 -6.72 8.04 2.08
C LEU A 118 -6.70 6.80 2.98
N GLY A 119 -6.46 6.96 4.29
CA GLY A 119 -6.27 5.83 5.21
C GLY A 119 -5.01 5.02 4.88
N LEU A 120 -3.96 5.68 4.39
CA LEU A 120 -2.69 5.09 3.98
C LEU A 120 -1.56 5.44 4.95
N SER A 121 -0.53 4.58 5.00
CA SER A 121 0.76 5.03 5.56
C SER A 121 1.33 6.13 4.66
N PRO A 122 1.96 7.18 5.22
CA PRO A 122 2.69 8.19 4.44
C PRO A 122 3.71 7.59 3.46
N ASP A 123 4.25 6.40 3.73
CA ASP A 123 5.21 5.72 2.86
C ASP A 123 4.60 5.27 1.52
N TYR A 124 3.27 5.23 1.40
CA TYR A 124 2.54 4.84 0.19
C TYR A 124 1.93 6.01 -0.55
N VAL A 125 2.17 7.25 -0.10
CA VAL A 125 1.64 8.46 -0.72
C VAL A 125 2.77 9.46 -0.91
N LEU A 126 2.89 9.96 -2.13
CA LEU A 126 3.77 11.06 -2.44
C LEU A 126 2.98 12.22 -3.04
N VAL A 127 3.30 13.43 -2.61
CA VAL A 127 2.91 14.67 -3.29
C VAL A 127 4.20 15.27 -3.83
N VAL A 128 4.31 15.44 -5.15
CA VAL A 128 5.52 15.98 -5.74
C VAL A 128 5.70 17.46 -5.39
N ASN A 129 6.95 17.93 -5.37
CA ASN A 129 7.25 19.33 -5.12
C ASN A 129 6.74 20.22 -6.26
N LYS A 130 6.39 21.47 -5.94
CA LYS A 130 5.98 22.45 -6.94
C LYS A 130 7.10 22.67 -7.97
N GLY A 131 6.74 22.71 -9.25
CA GLY A 131 7.67 22.84 -10.37
C GLY A 131 8.31 21.54 -10.83
N VAL A 132 8.03 20.41 -10.16
CA VAL A 132 8.44 19.08 -10.60
C VAL A 132 7.27 18.41 -11.33
N PRO A 133 7.44 17.98 -12.59
CA PRO A 133 6.41 17.22 -13.31
C PRO A 133 6.14 15.89 -12.58
N ALA A 134 4.88 15.65 -12.21
CA ALA A 134 4.47 14.42 -11.53
C ALA A 134 4.67 13.19 -12.43
N ASP A 135 4.34 13.30 -13.72
CA ASP A 135 4.46 12.25 -14.72
C ASP A 135 5.85 11.63 -14.74
N ARG A 136 6.91 12.46 -14.74
CA ARG A 136 8.29 11.96 -14.73
C ARG A 136 8.58 11.14 -13.48
N PHE A 137 8.10 11.59 -12.32
CA PHE A 137 8.27 10.86 -11.07
C PHE A 137 7.52 9.53 -11.11
N ILE A 138 6.26 9.54 -11.57
CA ILE A 138 5.40 8.36 -11.70
C ILE A 138 6.08 7.32 -12.60
N LEU A 139 6.53 7.73 -13.78
CA LEU A 139 7.12 6.84 -14.77
C LEU A 139 8.50 6.32 -14.34
N GLN A 140 9.34 7.18 -13.74
CA GLN A 140 10.63 6.74 -13.21
C GLN A 140 10.45 5.73 -12.09
N PHE A 141 9.57 6.02 -11.12
CA PHE A 141 9.30 5.11 -10.02
C PHE A 141 8.72 3.78 -10.53
N ALA A 142 7.80 3.84 -11.49
CA ALA A 142 7.21 2.64 -12.07
C ALA A 142 8.25 1.78 -12.79
N GLN A 143 9.18 2.39 -13.51
CA GLN A 143 10.30 1.68 -14.15
C GLN A 143 11.28 1.08 -13.12
N ASP A 144 11.68 1.85 -12.11
CA ASP A 144 12.64 1.43 -11.09
C ASP A 144 12.12 0.25 -10.23
N HIS A 145 10.80 0.13 -10.13
CA HIS A 145 10.13 -0.86 -9.28
C HIS A 145 9.33 -1.92 -10.06
N ASP A 146 9.48 -2.00 -11.39
CA ASP A 146 8.69 -2.88 -12.28
C ASP A 146 7.18 -2.81 -11.97
N ALA A 147 6.70 -1.60 -11.72
CA ALA A 147 5.33 -1.34 -11.33
C ALA A 147 4.50 -0.92 -12.55
N ARG A 148 3.22 -1.30 -12.54
CA ARG A 148 2.24 -0.76 -13.48
C ARG A 148 1.72 0.59 -13.01
N VAL A 149 1.18 1.39 -13.92
CA VAL A 149 0.64 2.73 -13.61
C VAL A 149 -0.85 2.77 -13.88
N VAL A 150 -1.64 3.12 -12.86
CA VAL A 150 -3.08 3.35 -12.98
C VAL A 150 -3.32 4.82 -13.32
N THR A 151 -3.72 5.06 -14.56
CA THR A 151 -4.05 6.39 -15.09
C THR A 151 -4.87 6.25 -16.37
N ASN A 152 -5.61 7.30 -16.73
CA ASN A 152 -6.18 7.45 -18.07
C ASN A 152 -5.33 8.35 -18.99
N ASP A 153 -4.23 8.93 -18.48
CA ASP A 153 -3.25 9.62 -19.32
C ASP A 153 -2.43 8.60 -20.12
N ARG A 154 -2.02 9.01 -21.33
CA ARG A 154 -1.14 8.21 -22.21
C ARG A 154 0.32 8.62 -22.11
N PHE A 155 0.65 9.70 -21.39
CA PHE A 155 2.02 10.22 -21.21
C PHE A 155 2.80 10.35 -22.53
N ARG A 156 2.15 10.84 -23.59
CA ARG A 156 2.73 10.85 -24.95
C ARG A 156 4.05 11.61 -25.03
N ASP A 157 4.16 12.72 -24.29
CA ASP A 157 5.35 13.57 -24.26
C ASP A 157 6.56 12.87 -23.60
N TRP A 158 6.28 11.85 -22.79
CA TRP A 158 7.28 11.08 -22.06
C TRP A 158 7.67 9.78 -22.75
N ALA A 159 6.97 9.37 -23.82
CA ALA A 159 7.18 8.08 -24.48
C ALA A 159 8.61 7.87 -25.03
N ALA A 160 9.30 8.94 -25.41
CA ALA A 160 10.70 8.87 -25.85
C ALA A 160 11.66 8.52 -24.71
N GLN A 161 11.38 8.97 -23.48
CA GLN A 161 12.20 8.70 -22.29
C GLN A 161 11.77 7.42 -21.58
N PHE A 162 10.46 7.11 -21.61
CA PHE A 162 9.84 5.98 -20.95
C PHE A 162 9.05 5.15 -21.97
N PRO A 163 9.71 4.32 -22.80
CA PRO A 163 9.03 3.55 -23.84
C PRO A 163 8.01 2.55 -23.30
N ASP A 164 8.12 2.19 -22.01
CA ASP A 164 7.21 1.29 -21.30
C ASP A 164 5.75 1.77 -21.32
N VAL A 165 5.50 3.07 -21.48
CA VAL A 165 4.12 3.63 -21.60
C VAL A 165 3.35 3.06 -22.80
N SER A 166 4.06 2.55 -23.81
CA SER A 166 3.46 1.94 -24.99
C SER A 166 3.27 0.43 -24.85
N LYS A 167 3.81 -0.20 -23.80
CA LYS A 167 3.68 -1.64 -23.57
C LYS A 167 2.25 -1.98 -23.13
N PRO A 168 1.61 -2.99 -23.74
CA PRO A 168 0.31 -3.47 -23.29
C PRO A 168 0.34 -3.85 -21.80
N GLY A 169 -0.64 -3.39 -21.04
CA GLY A 169 -0.76 -3.68 -19.62
C GLY A 169 0.13 -2.84 -18.69
N TYR A 170 1.05 -2.02 -19.19
CA TYR A 170 1.83 -1.11 -18.34
C TYR A 170 0.97 0.02 -17.76
N LEU A 171 0.16 0.66 -18.63
CA LEU A 171 -0.86 1.62 -18.23
C LEU A 171 -2.20 0.90 -18.02
N VAL A 172 -2.71 0.97 -16.79
CA VAL A 172 -3.99 0.41 -16.36
C VAL A 172 -5.02 1.53 -16.34
N SER A 173 -5.82 1.61 -17.40
CA SER A 173 -6.93 2.56 -17.49
C SER A 173 -8.12 2.08 -16.65
N GLY A 174 -8.97 3.02 -16.25
CA GLY A 174 -10.21 2.72 -15.53
C GLY A 174 -11.30 3.76 -15.76
N ALA A 175 -12.51 3.46 -15.29
CA ALA A 175 -13.65 4.37 -15.39
C ALA A 175 -14.69 4.08 -14.30
N TYR A 176 -15.50 5.10 -13.98
CA TYR A 176 -16.75 4.93 -13.25
C TYR A 176 -17.90 4.74 -14.24
N ARG A 177 -18.63 3.63 -14.12
CA ARG A 177 -19.85 3.37 -14.90
C ARG A 177 -20.99 3.02 -13.95
N GLY A 178 -22.05 3.82 -13.95
CA GLY A 178 -23.23 3.58 -13.10
C GLY A 178 -22.91 3.55 -11.60
N GLY A 179 -21.91 4.31 -11.14
CA GLY A 179 -21.46 4.33 -9.75
C GLY A 179 -20.50 3.18 -9.36
N ALA A 180 -20.12 2.31 -10.31
CA ALA A 180 -19.16 1.25 -10.07
C ALA A 180 -17.82 1.52 -10.77
N LEU A 181 -16.73 1.31 -10.05
CA LEU A 181 -15.37 1.34 -10.58
C LEU A 181 -15.11 0.12 -11.48
N THR A 182 -14.57 0.34 -12.67
CA THR A 182 -14.02 -0.69 -13.56
C THR A 182 -12.56 -0.38 -13.87
N LEU A 183 -11.67 -1.37 -13.73
CA LEU A 183 -10.25 -1.29 -14.11
C LEU A 183 -9.92 -2.31 -15.20
N ASN A 184 -9.07 -1.93 -16.14
CA ASN A 184 -8.53 -2.81 -17.18
C ASN A 184 -7.18 -3.38 -16.73
N LEU A 185 -7.23 -4.36 -15.81
CA LEU A 185 -6.05 -4.98 -15.16
C LEU A 185 -5.39 -6.09 -15.97
#